data_AF-A0A7C5DS91-F1
#
_entry.id   AF-A0A7C5DS91-F1
#
_cell.length_a   1.000
_cell.length_b   1.000
_cell.length_c   1.000
_cell.angle_alpha   90.00
_cell.angle_beta   90.00
_cell.angle_gamma   90.00
#
_symmetry.space_group_name_H-M   'P 1'
#
loop_
_entity.id
_entity.type
_entity.pdbx_description
1 polymer ?
#
loop_
_entity_poly.entity_id
_entity_poly.type
_entity_poly.pdbx_seq_one_letter_code
_entity_poly.pdbx_strand_id
1 'polypeptide(L)'
;MKEGLFPTKKFLTEYDTLALEYGLKIRYDNYVYPDTFFYFNTGLFMKFDKPYDPEEFFDKTGFVDSTFKAEAVPNGYYFAPQREEKSDLVLVTNMYINPSMRLCSMAPWTTMISADHMDDTQWRYDALNKILLKEYGKIDFEKARDIIDFLAPNGKYYTNFYEEVNNSDYFYQSAASSDGETLQIFGATSICDLTEKIIESHYGYYADEWIKLSIGNYIKE
;
A
#
# COMPACT_ATOMS: atom_id res chain seq x y z
N MET A 1 -23.36 -5.98 -19.96
CA MET A 1 -22.21 -5.20 -19.44
C MET A 1 -21.56 -4.51 -20.63
N LYS A 2 -21.15 -3.25 -20.50
CA LYS A 2 -20.51 -2.49 -21.58
C LYS A 2 -19.12 -3.11 -21.87
N GLU A 3 -18.78 -3.34 -23.14
CA GLU A 3 -17.43 -3.76 -23.52
C GLU A 3 -16.40 -2.71 -23.06
N GLY A 4 -15.22 -3.16 -22.64
CA GLY A 4 -14.09 -2.27 -22.26
C GLY A 4 -14.02 -1.85 -20.79
N LEU A 5 -14.96 -2.26 -19.92
CA LEU A 5 -14.89 -1.94 -18.48
C LEU A 5 -14.14 -2.98 -17.63
N PHE A 6 -14.11 -4.24 -18.08
CA PHE A 6 -13.48 -5.33 -17.36
C PHE A 6 -12.70 -6.21 -18.35
N PRO A 7 -11.64 -6.88 -17.89
CA PRO A 7 -10.94 -7.89 -18.68
C PRO A 7 -11.88 -8.95 -19.26
N THR A 8 -11.71 -9.24 -20.54
CA THR A 8 -12.43 -10.34 -21.20
C THR A 8 -11.81 -11.68 -20.81
N LYS A 9 -12.56 -12.78 -20.97
CA LYS A 9 -12.00 -14.14 -20.82
C LYS A 9 -10.74 -14.34 -21.68
N LYS A 10 -10.75 -13.81 -22.91
CA LYS A 10 -9.60 -13.84 -23.82
C LYS A 10 -8.38 -13.14 -23.21
N PHE A 11 -8.57 -11.93 -22.69
CA PHE A 11 -7.51 -11.18 -22.00
C PHE A 11 -6.95 -11.98 -20.82
N LEU A 12 -7.82 -12.55 -19.98
CA LEU A 12 -7.36 -13.36 -18.85
C LEU A 12 -6.51 -14.55 -19.30
N THR A 13 -6.95 -15.30 -20.31
CA THR A 13 -6.20 -16.44 -20.85
C THR A 13 -4.84 -16.04 -21.46
N GLU A 14 -4.75 -14.87 -22.08
CA GLU A 14 -3.51 -14.35 -22.66
C GLU A 14 -2.45 -14.05 -21.60
N TYR A 15 -2.86 -13.53 -20.44
CA TYR A 15 -1.98 -13.17 -19.33
C TYR A 15 -1.93 -14.22 -18.20
N ASP A 16 -2.57 -15.38 -18.39
CA ASP A 16 -2.55 -16.54 -17.50
C ASP A 16 -1.37 -17.47 -17.84
N THR A 17 -0.14 -16.96 -17.68
CA THR A 17 1.08 -17.58 -18.25
C THR A 17 1.72 -18.69 -17.42
N LEU A 18 1.17 -19.04 -16.26
CA LEU A 18 1.79 -19.97 -15.31
C LEU A 18 0.87 -21.15 -15.01
N ALA A 19 1.46 -22.34 -14.94
CA ALA A 19 0.74 -23.57 -14.64
C ALA A 19 0.15 -23.54 -13.23
N LEU A 20 -1.08 -24.03 -13.10
CA LEU A 20 -1.69 -24.35 -11.82
C LEU A 20 -1.25 -25.77 -11.43
N GLU A 21 -0.42 -25.90 -10.40
CA GLU A 21 0.07 -27.17 -9.91
C GLU A 21 -0.44 -27.41 -8.49
N TYR A 22 -1.16 -28.52 -8.27
CA TYR A 22 -1.72 -28.89 -6.96
C TYR A 22 -2.62 -27.82 -6.31
N GLY A 23 -3.33 -27.02 -7.13
CA GLY A 23 -4.16 -25.91 -6.65
C GLY A 23 -3.36 -24.68 -6.22
N LEU A 24 -2.05 -24.69 -6.41
CA LEU A 24 -1.16 -23.55 -6.19
C LEU A 24 -0.67 -23.01 -7.52
N LYS A 25 -0.56 -21.68 -7.59
CA LYS A 25 0.04 -21.00 -8.73
C LYS A 25 1.17 -20.13 -8.21
N ILE A 26 2.40 -20.60 -8.41
CA ILE A 26 3.61 -19.88 -8.01
C ILE A 26 3.91 -18.87 -9.11
N ARG A 27 3.93 -17.58 -8.74
CA ARG A 27 4.39 -16.51 -9.64
C ARG A 27 5.73 -16.01 -9.14
N TYR A 28 6.74 -16.11 -9.99
CA TYR A 28 7.98 -15.36 -9.80
C TYR A 28 7.69 -13.94 -10.28
N ASP A 29 7.40 -13.07 -9.32
CA ASP A 29 7.05 -11.69 -9.62
C ASP A 29 8.32 -10.89 -9.89
N ASN A 30 8.52 -10.47 -11.15
CA ASN A 30 9.51 -9.46 -11.50
C ASN A 30 8.93 -8.04 -11.38
N TYR A 31 7.71 -7.92 -10.85
CA TYR A 31 6.98 -6.69 -10.60
C TYR A 31 6.82 -5.80 -11.82
N VAL A 32 6.81 -6.33 -13.05
CA VAL A 32 6.54 -5.52 -14.26
C VAL A 32 5.31 -6.04 -14.95
N TYR A 33 4.25 -5.22 -14.94
CA TYR A 33 2.97 -5.57 -15.53
C TYR A 33 2.72 -4.84 -16.85
N PRO A 34 2.10 -5.48 -17.84
CA PRO A 34 1.69 -4.81 -19.07
C PRO A 34 0.71 -3.67 -18.76
N ASP A 35 0.95 -2.49 -19.33
CA ASP A 35 0.07 -1.33 -19.16
C ASP A 35 -1.36 -1.58 -19.66
N THR A 36 -1.57 -2.64 -20.43
CA THR A 36 -2.88 -3.06 -20.92
C THR A 36 -3.89 -3.34 -19.81
N PHE A 37 -3.44 -3.67 -18.59
CA PHE A 37 -4.33 -3.77 -17.43
C PHE A 37 -4.91 -2.40 -17.02
N PHE A 38 -4.17 -1.31 -17.21
CA PHE A 38 -4.61 0.03 -16.80
C PHE A 38 -5.58 0.67 -17.78
N TYR A 39 -5.70 0.17 -19.02
CA TYR A 39 -6.66 0.68 -20.01
C TYR A 39 -8.13 0.51 -19.60
N PHE A 40 -8.42 -0.41 -18.67
CA PHE A 40 -9.76 -0.55 -18.11
C PHE A 40 -10.12 0.60 -17.15
N ASN A 41 -9.12 1.26 -16.55
CA ASN A 41 -9.35 2.27 -15.51
C ASN A 41 -10.11 3.48 -16.04
N THR A 42 -9.80 4.00 -17.22
CA THR A 42 -10.52 5.17 -17.77
C THR A 42 -12.03 4.93 -17.78
N GLY A 43 -12.48 3.77 -18.28
CA GLY A 43 -13.91 3.42 -18.29
C GLY A 43 -14.49 3.23 -16.89
N LEU A 44 -13.71 2.67 -15.95
CA LEU A 44 -14.13 2.45 -14.58
C LEU A 44 -14.31 3.77 -13.83
N PHE A 45 -13.31 4.66 -13.86
CA PHE A 45 -13.41 5.98 -13.23
C PHE A 45 -14.59 6.78 -13.78
N MET A 46 -14.80 6.79 -15.11
CA MET A 46 -15.98 7.41 -15.73
C MET A 46 -17.30 6.77 -15.25
N LYS A 47 -17.36 5.46 -15.07
CA LYS A 47 -18.57 4.76 -14.61
C LYS A 47 -18.93 5.11 -13.17
N PHE A 48 -17.94 5.32 -12.32
CA PHE A 48 -18.12 5.64 -10.91
C PHE A 48 -18.11 7.14 -10.63
N ASP A 49 -18.11 7.98 -11.67
CA ASP A 49 -18.08 9.45 -11.58
C ASP A 49 -16.90 9.96 -10.74
N LYS A 50 -15.73 9.33 -10.93
CA LYS A 50 -14.50 9.64 -10.20
C LYS A 50 -13.49 10.38 -11.09
N PRO A 51 -12.70 11.32 -10.54
CA PRO A 51 -11.69 12.04 -11.30
C PRO A 51 -10.59 11.10 -11.79
N TYR A 52 -10.17 11.24 -13.04
CA TYR A 52 -9.07 10.46 -13.62
C TYR A 52 -8.13 11.37 -14.38
N ASP A 53 -6.92 11.53 -13.87
CA ASP A 53 -5.83 12.23 -14.52
C ASP A 53 -4.77 11.20 -14.95
N PRO A 54 -4.63 10.91 -16.26
CA PRO A 54 -3.64 9.97 -16.74
C PRO A 54 -2.19 10.35 -16.40
N GLU A 55 -1.87 11.65 -16.34
CA GLU A 55 -0.49 12.10 -16.08
C GLU A 55 -0.09 11.76 -14.64
N GLU A 56 -0.92 12.13 -13.67
CA GLU A 56 -0.76 11.75 -12.26
C GLU A 56 -0.88 10.24 -12.04
N PHE A 57 -1.75 9.55 -12.79
CA PHE A 57 -1.94 8.11 -12.66
C PHE A 57 -0.70 7.30 -13.06
N PHE A 58 0.03 7.74 -14.09
CA PHE A 58 1.23 7.05 -14.56
C PHE A 58 2.54 7.61 -13.99
N ASP A 59 2.53 8.78 -13.34
CA ASP A 59 3.70 9.28 -12.63
C ASP A 59 4.11 8.32 -11.49
N LYS A 60 5.39 7.96 -11.41
CA LYS A 60 5.93 7.12 -10.33
C LYS A 60 5.86 7.80 -8.97
N THR A 61 5.75 9.13 -8.92
CA THR A 61 5.59 9.90 -7.68
C THR A 61 4.21 10.54 -7.50
N GLY A 62 3.29 10.23 -8.40
CA GLY A 62 1.95 10.80 -8.45
C GLY A 62 1.00 10.17 -7.44
N PHE A 63 -0.22 10.70 -7.39
CA PHE A 63 -1.28 10.23 -6.52
C PHE A 63 -2.55 9.92 -7.32
N VAL A 64 -3.24 8.83 -6.99
CA VAL A 64 -4.62 8.62 -7.48
C VAL A 64 -5.59 9.46 -6.66
N ASP A 65 -5.37 9.50 -5.34
CA ASP A 65 -5.98 10.44 -4.41
C ASP A 65 -4.87 11.02 -3.54
N SER A 66 -4.66 12.33 -3.60
CA SER A 66 -3.64 13.02 -2.80
C SER A 66 -4.11 13.36 -1.38
N THR A 67 -5.40 13.24 -1.12
CA THR A 67 -6.04 13.71 0.11
C THR A 67 -6.64 12.63 0.98
N PHE A 68 -6.83 11.40 0.47
CA PHE A 68 -7.52 10.24 1.08
C PHE A 68 -8.95 10.48 1.61
N LYS A 69 -9.38 11.75 1.64
CA LYS A 69 -10.69 12.25 2.09
C LYS A 69 -11.68 12.33 0.94
N ALA A 70 -11.17 12.44 -0.28
CA ALA A 70 -12.01 12.38 -1.46
C ALA A 70 -12.32 10.91 -1.72
N GLU A 71 -13.57 10.60 -2.04
CA GLU A 71 -13.86 9.31 -2.66
C GLU A 71 -13.39 9.39 -4.12
N ALA A 72 -12.08 9.31 -4.38
CA ALA A 72 -11.51 9.48 -5.70
C ALA A 72 -11.26 8.13 -6.41
N VAL A 73 -11.27 7.02 -5.67
CA VAL A 73 -11.09 5.68 -6.25
C VAL A 73 -12.42 4.97 -6.55
N PRO A 74 -12.49 4.12 -7.59
CA PRO A 74 -13.71 3.39 -7.96
C PRO A 74 -14.10 2.21 -7.03
N ASN A 75 -14.23 2.38 -5.70
CA ASN A 75 -14.65 1.32 -4.75
C ASN A 75 -13.95 -0.03 -4.98
N GLY A 76 -12.65 0.02 -5.28
CA GLY A 76 -11.84 -1.15 -5.60
C GLY A 76 -11.98 -1.69 -7.03
N TYR A 77 -12.95 -1.32 -7.85
CA TYR A 77 -13.08 -1.92 -9.19
C TYR A 77 -11.95 -1.59 -10.19
N TYR A 78 -10.94 -0.82 -9.79
CA TYR A 78 -9.83 -0.37 -10.62
C TYR A 78 -8.54 -1.14 -10.35
N PHE A 79 -7.61 -1.03 -11.30
CA PHE A 79 -6.25 -1.54 -11.19
C PHE A 79 -5.35 -0.43 -10.64
N ALA A 80 -4.83 -0.58 -9.42
CA ALA A 80 -3.89 0.38 -8.85
C ALA A 80 -2.66 0.54 -9.76
N PRO A 81 -2.15 1.76 -9.99
CA PRO A 81 -0.96 1.97 -10.82
C PRO A 81 0.26 1.31 -10.18
N GLN A 82 1.15 0.78 -11.00
CA GLN A 82 2.44 0.29 -10.53
C GLN A 82 3.38 1.47 -10.29
N ARG A 83 3.64 1.80 -9.02
CA ARG A 83 4.47 2.96 -8.63
C ARG A 83 5.94 2.61 -8.43
N GLU A 84 6.24 1.34 -8.15
CA GLU A 84 7.59 0.84 -7.98
C GLU A 84 8.34 0.94 -9.31
N GLU A 85 9.53 1.55 -9.24
CA GLU A 85 10.44 1.72 -10.38
C GLU A 85 11.78 0.99 -10.17
N LYS A 86 12.12 0.66 -8.92
CA LYS A 86 13.43 0.11 -8.57
C LYS A 86 13.33 -1.41 -8.44
N SER A 87 14.22 -2.13 -9.12
CA SER A 87 14.16 -3.60 -9.23
C SER A 87 14.44 -4.35 -7.93
N ASP A 88 15.02 -3.67 -6.94
CA ASP A 88 15.41 -4.19 -5.63
C ASP A 88 14.55 -3.61 -4.49
N LEU A 89 13.51 -2.84 -4.83
CA LEU A 89 12.56 -2.29 -3.87
C LEU A 89 11.18 -2.91 -4.10
N VAL A 90 10.63 -3.49 -3.05
CA VAL A 90 9.27 -4.04 -3.06
C VAL A 90 8.44 -3.28 -2.03
N LEU A 91 7.32 -2.71 -2.48
CA LEU A 91 6.33 -2.07 -1.63
C LEU A 91 5.04 -2.91 -1.64
N VAL A 92 4.50 -3.17 -0.47
CA VAL A 92 3.20 -3.84 -0.32
C VAL A 92 2.43 -3.15 0.79
N THR A 93 1.16 -2.86 0.52
CA THR A 93 0.19 -2.38 1.52
C THR A 93 -0.99 -3.35 1.57
N ASN A 94 -2.17 -2.93 2.05
CA ASN A 94 -3.40 -3.71 1.91
C ASN A 94 -3.95 -3.72 0.47
N MET A 95 -3.23 -3.15 -0.50
CA MET A 95 -3.56 -3.24 -1.92
C MET A 95 -3.08 -4.56 -2.55
N TYR A 96 -3.58 -4.80 -3.75
CA TYR A 96 -3.19 -5.94 -4.57
C TYR A 96 -1.80 -5.69 -5.14
N ILE A 97 -0.89 -6.63 -4.87
CA ILE A 97 0.48 -6.60 -5.40
C ILE A 97 0.47 -6.61 -6.93
N ASN A 98 -0.52 -7.26 -7.54
CA ASN A 98 -0.62 -7.34 -8.98
C ASN A 98 -2.04 -7.19 -9.54
N PRO A 99 -2.19 -6.71 -10.79
CA PRO A 99 -3.47 -6.57 -11.44
C PRO A 99 -4.28 -7.87 -11.54
N SER A 100 -3.62 -9.03 -11.60
CA SER A 100 -4.33 -10.33 -11.63
C SER A 100 -5.01 -10.66 -10.30
N MET A 101 -4.41 -10.32 -9.16
CA MET A 101 -5.00 -10.52 -7.85
C MET A 101 -6.23 -9.62 -7.68
N ARG A 102 -6.19 -8.40 -8.23
CA ARG A 102 -7.33 -7.49 -8.24
C ARG A 102 -8.56 -8.09 -8.92
N LEU A 103 -8.38 -8.88 -9.98
CA LEU A 103 -9.51 -9.52 -10.67
C LEU A 103 -10.28 -10.49 -9.78
N CYS A 104 -9.59 -11.18 -8.88
CA CYS A 104 -10.22 -12.09 -7.91
C CYS A 104 -11.04 -11.36 -6.85
N SER A 105 -10.88 -10.04 -6.69
CA SER A 105 -11.56 -9.23 -5.69
C SER A 105 -12.52 -8.19 -6.26
N MET A 106 -12.79 -8.22 -7.57
CA MET A 106 -13.83 -7.39 -8.20
C MET A 106 -15.24 -7.97 -8.04
N ALA A 107 -15.41 -9.03 -7.23
CA ALA A 107 -16.73 -9.53 -6.91
C ALA A 107 -17.50 -8.50 -6.05
N PRO A 108 -18.82 -8.31 -6.24
CA PRO A 108 -19.58 -7.33 -5.47
C PRO A 108 -19.44 -7.48 -3.95
N TRP A 109 -19.39 -8.73 -3.47
CA TRP A 109 -19.26 -9.02 -2.04
C TRP A 109 -17.88 -8.62 -1.47
N THR A 110 -16.80 -8.84 -2.23
CA THR A 110 -15.45 -8.47 -1.78
C THR A 110 -15.28 -6.96 -1.76
N THR A 111 -15.79 -6.28 -2.79
CA THR A 111 -15.81 -4.82 -2.84
C THR A 111 -16.62 -4.23 -1.68
N MET A 112 -17.77 -4.81 -1.34
CA MET A 112 -18.61 -4.30 -0.25
C MET A 112 -17.88 -4.27 1.10
N ILE A 113 -16.99 -5.23 1.36
CA ILE A 113 -16.19 -5.25 2.60
C ILE A 113 -15.07 -4.21 2.57
N SER A 114 -14.46 -3.97 1.41
CA SER A 114 -13.28 -3.12 1.30
C SER A 114 -13.60 -1.66 0.97
N ALA A 115 -14.83 -1.35 0.55
CA ALA A 115 -15.20 -0.07 -0.07
C ALA A 115 -14.75 1.15 0.73
N ASP A 116 -15.02 1.14 2.04
CA ASP A 116 -14.80 2.29 2.94
C ASP A 116 -13.31 2.59 3.21
N HIS A 117 -12.40 1.74 2.75
CA HIS A 117 -10.96 1.87 3.03
C HIS A 117 -10.10 1.95 1.76
N MET A 118 -10.69 2.02 0.57
CA MET A 118 -9.92 1.98 -0.69
C MET A 118 -9.11 3.25 -0.95
N ASP A 119 -9.67 4.42 -0.69
CA ASP A 119 -8.96 5.70 -0.86
C ASP A 119 -7.77 5.79 0.10
N ASP A 120 -7.98 5.47 1.38
CA ASP A 120 -6.89 5.35 2.37
C ASP A 120 -5.80 4.38 1.91
N THR A 121 -6.18 3.17 1.49
CA THR A 121 -5.20 2.15 1.13
C THR A 121 -4.36 2.57 -0.08
N GLN A 122 -4.99 3.21 -1.07
CA GLN A 122 -4.31 3.74 -2.26
C GLN A 122 -3.40 4.92 -1.92
N TRP A 123 -3.88 5.82 -1.07
CA TRP A 123 -3.08 6.95 -0.61
C TRP A 123 -1.85 6.51 0.17
N ARG A 124 -1.99 5.56 1.11
CA ARG A 124 -0.85 5.00 1.87
C ARG A 124 0.21 4.41 0.95
N TYR A 125 -0.22 3.76 -0.12
CA TYR A 125 0.68 3.22 -1.13
C TYR A 125 1.41 4.31 -1.91
N ASP A 126 0.69 5.30 -2.44
CA ASP A 126 1.29 6.40 -3.21
C ASP A 126 2.24 7.24 -2.35
N ALA A 127 1.83 7.57 -1.12
CA ALA A 127 2.63 8.34 -0.16
C ALA A 127 3.91 7.60 0.24
N LEU A 128 3.79 6.32 0.63
CA LEU A 128 4.95 5.51 1.02
C LEU A 128 5.90 5.29 -0.17
N ASN A 129 5.38 5.05 -1.37
CA ASN A 129 6.21 4.93 -2.57
C ASN A 129 7.01 6.23 -2.83
N LYS A 130 6.36 7.40 -2.74
CA LYS A 130 7.02 8.68 -2.93
C LYS A 130 8.16 8.91 -1.93
N ILE A 131 7.97 8.50 -0.66
CA ILE A 131 9.02 8.55 0.36
C ILE A 131 10.16 7.60 -0.02
N LEU A 132 9.86 6.36 -0.38
CA LEU A 132 10.86 5.35 -0.74
C LEU A 132 11.69 5.77 -1.95
N LEU A 133 11.07 6.29 -3.02
CA LEU A 133 11.79 6.77 -4.19
C LEU A 133 12.68 7.97 -3.89
N LYS A 134 12.23 8.88 -3.01
CA LYS A 134 13.01 10.04 -2.58
C LYS A 134 14.25 9.66 -1.75
N GLU A 135 14.09 8.69 -0.86
CA GLU A 135 15.15 8.22 0.05
C GLU A 135 15.97 7.05 -0.54
N TYR A 136 15.64 6.60 -1.75
CA TYR A 136 16.30 5.47 -2.42
C TYR A 136 17.83 5.62 -2.46
N GLY A 137 18.53 4.54 -2.12
CA GLY A 137 19.99 4.51 -1.99
C GLY A 137 20.54 5.19 -0.73
N LYS A 138 19.69 5.72 0.15
CA LYS A 138 20.04 6.37 1.42
C LYS A 138 19.32 5.73 2.63
N ILE A 139 18.68 4.59 2.41
CA ILE A 139 17.91 3.89 3.43
C ILE A 139 18.87 3.03 4.25
N ASP A 140 19.35 3.59 5.36
CA ASP A 140 19.96 2.82 6.44
C ASP A 140 18.89 2.34 7.43
N PHE A 141 19.32 1.63 8.47
CA PHE A 141 18.41 1.05 9.47
C PHE A 141 17.53 2.10 10.16
N GLU A 142 18.14 3.22 10.55
CA GLU A 142 17.46 4.35 11.18
C GLU A 142 16.43 4.99 10.24
N LYS A 143 16.81 5.19 8.98
CA LYS A 143 15.92 5.70 7.93
C LYS A 143 14.76 4.75 7.66
N ALA A 144 15.02 3.45 7.58
CA ALA A 144 13.99 2.45 7.36
C ALA A 144 12.99 2.46 8.53
N ARG A 145 13.45 2.68 9.77
CA ARG A 145 12.57 2.85 10.93
C ARG A 145 11.69 4.11 10.80
N ASP A 146 12.27 5.25 10.44
CA ASP A 146 11.50 6.49 10.17
C ASP A 146 10.43 6.29 9.09
N ILE A 147 10.74 5.53 8.04
CA ILE A 147 9.88 5.31 6.88
C ILE A 147 8.76 4.32 7.20
N ILE A 148 9.06 3.20 7.86
CA ILE A 148 8.02 2.20 8.15
C ILE A 148 6.99 2.73 9.17
N ASP A 149 7.43 3.64 10.05
CA ASP A 149 6.59 4.30 11.04
C ASP A 149 6.02 5.65 10.53
N PHE A 150 5.91 5.84 9.21
CA PHE A 150 5.50 7.14 8.62
C PHE A 150 4.10 7.63 9.02
N LEU A 151 3.24 6.72 9.48
CA LEU A 151 1.89 7.03 9.97
C LEU A 151 1.84 7.27 11.49
N ALA A 152 2.95 7.06 12.21
CA ALA A 152 3.01 7.27 13.64
C ALA A 152 2.72 8.74 13.99
N PRO A 153 1.98 9.01 15.08
CA PRO A 153 1.55 10.36 15.45
C PRO A 153 2.70 11.31 15.81
N ASN A 154 3.81 10.74 16.29
CA ASN A 154 5.08 11.41 16.55
C ASN A 154 6.09 11.21 15.41
N GLY A 155 5.68 10.56 14.32
CA GLY A 155 6.53 10.23 13.19
C GLY A 155 6.95 11.47 12.39
N LYS A 156 8.15 11.41 11.81
CA LYS A 156 8.71 12.48 10.98
C LYS A 156 7.81 12.91 9.83
N TYR A 157 7.02 11.98 9.30
CA TYR A 157 6.17 12.19 8.14
C TYR A 157 4.73 12.58 8.52
N TYR A 158 4.37 12.51 9.81
CA TYR A 158 3.01 12.73 10.31
C TYR A 158 2.44 14.09 9.92
N THR A 159 3.12 15.18 10.24
CA THR A 159 2.56 16.53 10.07
C THR A 159 2.37 16.97 8.62
N ASN A 160 3.04 16.33 7.66
CA ASN A 160 2.93 16.71 6.25
C ASN A 160 1.72 16.07 5.55
N PHE A 161 1.04 15.13 6.21
CA PHE A 161 0.00 14.32 5.61
C PHE A 161 -1.34 14.35 6.37
N TYR A 162 -1.36 14.90 7.58
CA TYR A 162 -2.51 14.84 8.47
C TYR A 162 -3.09 16.23 8.73
N GLU A 163 -4.41 16.34 8.66
CA GLU A 163 -5.19 17.48 9.16
C GLU A 163 -6.29 16.91 10.07
N GLU A 164 -6.57 17.58 11.20
CA GLU A 164 -7.64 17.19 12.12
C GLU A 164 -8.98 17.00 11.39
N VAL A 165 -9.68 15.90 11.67
CA VAL A 165 -11.05 15.67 11.20
C VAL A 165 -11.94 15.48 12.43
N ASN A 166 -12.88 16.40 12.68
CA ASN A 166 -13.81 16.34 13.82
C ASN A 166 -13.13 16.27 15.21
N ASN A 167 -12.04 17.01 15.43
CA ASN A 167 -11.26 16.99 16.69
C ASN A 167 -10.63 15.61 17.02
N SER A 168 -10.42 14.75 16.02
CA SER A 168 -9.65 13.51 16.14
C SER A 168 -8.84 13.27 14.88
N ASP A 169 -7.62 12.76 15.02
CA ASP A 169 -6.82 12.36 13.88
C ASP A 169 -7.50 11.19 13.15
N TYR A 170 -7.65 11.28 11.83
CA TYR A 170 -8.45 10.34 11.00
C TYR A 170 -8.11 8.85 11.24
N PHE A 171 -6.85 8.55 11.57
CA PHE A 171 -6.35 7.21 11.84
C PHE A 171 -6.47 6.77 13.32
N TYR A 172 -6.77 7.67 14.24
CA TYR A 172 -6.75 7.42 15.68
C TYR A 172 -8.15 7.63 16.29
N GLN A 173 -8.82 6.51 16.60
CA GLN A 173 -10.24 6.44 17.01
C GLN A 173 -10.56 7.01 18.42
N SER A 174 -9.59 7.59 19.13
CA SER A 174 -9.79 8.14 20.47
C SER A 174 -8.98 9.41 20.65
N ALA A 175 -9.57 10.39 21.34
CA ALA A 175 -8.92 11.65 21.68
C ALA A 175 -7.50 11.38 22.19
N ALA A 176 -6.53 11.86 21.43
CA ALA A 176 -5.13 11.81 21.79
C ALA A 176 -4.98 12.31 23.23
N SER A 177 -4.13 11.66 24.03
CA SER A 177 -3.46 12.44 25.06
C SER A 177 -2.84 13.66 24.36
N SER A 178 -2.87 14.82 24.99
CA SER A 178 -2.37 16.07 24.38
C SER A 178 -0.90 16.00 23.92
N ASP A 179 -0.19 14.94 24.28
CA ASP A 179 1.20 14.62 23.94
C ASP A 179 1.36 13.44 22.96
N GLY A 180 0.29 12.74 22.58
CA GLY A 180 0.32 11.55 21.72
C GLY A 180 0.91 10.28 22.37
N GLU A 181 1.35 10.36 23.63
CA GLU A 181 2.08 9.28 24.31
C GLU A 181 1.20 8.08 24.69
N THR A 182 -0.11 8.28 24.88
CA THR A 182 -1.04 7.20 25.25
C THR A 182 -1.75 6.58 24.06
N LEU A 183 -1.34 6.91 22.82
CA LEU A 183 -1.92 6.31 21.62
C LEU A 183 -1.45 4.87 21.49
N GLN A 184 -2.42 3.94 21.50
CA GLN A 184 -2.16 2.52 21.38
C GLN A 184 -1.83 2.14 19.93
N ILE A 185 -0.81 1.31 19.76
CA ILE A 185 -0.46 0.66 18.50
C ILE A 185 -1.32 -0.60 18.36
N PHE A 186 -2.26 -0.60 17.40
CA PHE A 186 -3.06 -1.76 17.07
C PHE A 186 -2.29 -2.71 16.15
N GLY A 187 -1.44 -3.56 16.75
CA GLY A 187 -0.58 -4.50 16.04
C GLY A 187 0.88 -4.30 16.44
N ALA A 188 1.77 -4.24 15.44
CA ALA A 188 3.16 -3.88 15.65
C ALA A 188 3.75 -3.30 14.36
N THR A 189 4.64 -2.33 14.49
CA THR A 189 5.57 -1.92 13.44
C THR A 189 6.87 -2.69 13.64
N SER A 190 7.49 -3.22 12.58
CA SER A 190 8.75 -3.96 12.72
C SER A 190 9.70 -3.70 11.57
N ILE A 191 10.99 -3.62 11.89
CA ILE A 191 12.10 -3.52 10.95
C ILE A 191 13.03 -4.70 11.17
N CYS A 192 13.47 -5.30 10.07
CA CYS A 192 14.34 -6.47 10.07
C CYS A 192 15.61 -6.16 9.28
N ASP A 193 16.76 -6.12 9.95
CA ASP A 193 18.06 -6.16 9.30
C ASP A 193 18.48 -7.62 9.10
N LEU A 194 18.42 -8.07 7.85
CA LEU A 194 18.77 -9.44 7.51
C LEU A 194 20.29 -9.68 7.47
N THR A 195 21.09 -8.63 7.34
CA THR A 195 22.57 -8.71 7.35
C THR A 195 23.06 -8.90 8.78
N GLU A 196 22.61 -8.03 9.68
CA GLU A 196 22.98 -8.04 11.09
C GLU A 196 22.14 -9.02 11.93
N LYS A 197 21.10 -9.62 11.32
CA LYS A 197 20.17 -10.56 11.97
C LYS A 197 19.51 -9.90 13.19
N ILE A 198 19.03 -8.67 13.01
CA ILE A 198 18.36 -7.86 14.03
C ILE A 198 16.91 -7.64 13.63
N ILE A 199 16.02 -7.71 14.60
CA ILE A 199 14.63 -7.31 14.47
C ILE A 199 14.36 -6.25 15.54
N GLU A 200 13.85 -5.09 15.14
CA GLU A 200 13.29 -4.11 16.07
C GLU A 200 11.79 -3.98 15.84
N SER A 201 11.03 -3.97 16.93
CA SER A 201 9.57 -3.90 16.89
C SER A 201 9.03 -2.86 17.86
N HIS A 202 8.00 -2.14 17.42
CA HIS A 202 7.24 -1.17 18.20
C HIS A 202 5.81 -1.66 18.35
N TYR A 203 5.35 -1.84 19.59
CA TYR A 203 4.01 -2.29 19.94
C TYR A 203 3.66 -1.79 21.34
N GLY A 204 2.38 -1.80 21.69
CA GLY A 204 1.92 -1.21 22.95
C GLY A 204 1.46 0.21 22.71
N TYR A 205 2.23 1.20 23.15
CA TYR A 205 1.95 2.62 22.97
C TYR A 205 3.05 3.31 22.16
N TYR A 206 2.73 4.40 21.45
CA TYR A 206 3.73 5.14 20.67
C TYR A 206 4.82 5.84 21.51
N ALA A 207 4.62 5.95 22.82
CA ALA A 207 5.65 6.40 23.77
C ALA A 207 6.56 5.28 24.28
N ASP A 208 6.22 4.02 24.01
CA ASP A 208 7.07 2.91 24.39
C ASP A 208 8.33 2.87 23.49
N GLU A 209 9.43 2.41 24.07
CA GLU A 209 10.68 2.24 23.31
C GLU A 209 10.57 1.05 22.34
N TRP A 210 11.28 1.16 21.21
CA TRP A 210 11.43 0.03 20.28
C TRP A 210 12.19 -1.12 20.96
N ILE A 211 11.66 -2.34 20.84
CA ILE A 211 12.28 -3.53 21.41
C ILE A 211 13.15 -4.19 20.36
N LYS A 212 14.40 -4.46 20.72
CA LYS A 212 15.41 -5.08 19.86
C LYS A 212 15.64 -6.54 20.20
N LEU A 213 15.60 -7.39 19.18
CA LEU A 213 15.98 -8.80 19.23
C LEU A 213 17.13 -9.06 18.26
N SER A 214 18.17 -9.77 18.71
CA SER A 214 19.22 -10.31 17.83
C SER A 214 19.06 -11.83 17.71
N ILE A 215 18.92 -12.32 16.47
CA ILE A 215 18.69 -13.75 16.19
C ILE A 215 19.96 -14.49 15.79
N GLY A 216 21.14 -13.87 15.91
CA GLY A 216 22.43 -14.43 15.50
C GLY A 216 22.76 -15.78 16.12
N ASN A 217 22.23 -16.09 17.31
CA ASN A 217 22.46 -17.35 18.01
C ASN A 217 21.46 -18.47 17.67
N TYR A 218 20.40 -18.18 16.89
CA TYR A 218 19.32 -19.14 16.59
C TYR A 218 19.44 -19.80 15.21
N ILE A 219 20.24 -19.22 14.31
CA ILE A 219 20.51 -19.78 12.98
C ILE A 219 21.96 -20.27 12.98
N LYS A 220 22.16 -21.59 13.02
CA LYS A 220 23.46 -22.21 12.77
C LYS A 220 23.75 -22.15 11.27
N GLU A 221 24.93 -21.67 10.91
CA GLU A 221 25.48 -21.75 9.55
C GLU A 221 25.73 -23.20 9.11
#